data_AF-A0A9D4LH93-F1
#
_entry.id   AF-A0A9D4LH93-F1
#
_cell.length_a   1.000
_cell.length_b   1.000
_cell.length_c   1.000
_cell.angle_alpha   90.00
_cell.angle_beta   90.00
_cell.angle_gamma   90.00
#
_symmetry.space_group_name_H-M   'P 1'
#
loop_
_entity.id
_entity.type
_entity.pdbx_description
1 polymer ?
#
loop_
_entity_poly.entity_id
_entity_poly.type
_entity_poly.pdbx_seq_one_letter_code
_entity_poly.pdbx_strand_id
1 'polypeptide(L)'
;MMTLCRATLVVLICSSIGVSGQENCVDLLNAANGGLSSGPYIVYNGGKCINVYCQFNHGHVLTFLSPMTSGCVDMSRLYNNKTVAIVYHIRADAKQHIATLKQLGKFSNVPLSVQFNANVEYQGPINSAMAPYVFVGFIPKHMTKLHDIQGWNVNGKDFTFVNCDANPNSYFAALFNAYHKGYTNYVGYYNKLMFAWYDLSTAVPTHEYLPRNFFTPFFEIHHGGCGGFSRGTNVPDIQGVAVGVRSEITCANPIPVQHASLSFPGLSPGNSVTYTCEPGYIIVSGDAVRTCHGLGGWTGTKPKCQVQNCVTMQNNAAGKLKSGLYQINRGGMNFHIYCNYGNGDGYVYVSPSVPGDVDLNMASLSDDSSLVKVIHRRHDGKQYEATIQQITAFNTLPVSVQFNKHDGYKGILNAAMGPYVFTGFIPLSHNVKGGVQGWKVNGKEFTFTNCDGNPNSYFAVLFNAKKAAYTSYKGWRNNLMYAWYDLSTPVPVSDSLPAAMFSKDYEIHHGGCGGYSIGTTVSDVTGVMIGQRFIITCSEPDDVRDATKTFDDVKPGSIVTFICNPGYTSSGDLVRTCTSTGGWSGVQPTCTRLIQMPLSAFELLANITPY
;
A
#
# COMPACT_ATOMS: atom_id res chain seq x y z
N MET A 1 -27.38 1.10 -38.29
CA MET A 1 -26.26 0.27 -38.78
C MET A 1 -25.11 0.38 -37.80
N MET A 2 -24.85 -0.67 -37.03
CA MET A 2 -23.68 -0.79 -36.15
C MET A 2 -22.44 -1.00 -37.02
N THR A 3 -21.55 -0.01 -37.09
CA THR A 3 -20.28 -0.17 -37.81
C THR A 3 -19.23 -0.68 -36.83
N LEU A 4 -18.82 -1.94 -37.01
CA LEU A 4 -17.75 -2.57 -36.24
C LEU A 4 -16.44 -1.78 -36.40
N CYS A 5 -15.87 -1.38 -35.27
CA CYS A 5 -14.59 -0.70 -35.17
C CYS A 5 -13.46 -1.74 -35.31
N ARG A 6 -12.78 -1.84 -36.47
CA ARG A 6 -11.54 -2.63 -36.58
C ARG A 6 -10.33 -1.74 -36.32
N ALA A 7 -9.56 -2.08 -35.29
CA ALA A 7 -8.31 -1.46 -34.88
C ALA A 7 -7.17 -2.45 -35.10
N THR A 8 -6.16 -2.12 -35.90
CA THR A 8 -4.99 -3.01 -36.06
C THR A 8 -3.66 -2.27 -36.20
N LEU A 9 -3.64 -0.97 -36.49
CA LEU A 9 -2.37 -0.24 -36.71
C LEU A 9 -1.95 0.74 -35.58
N VAL A 10 -2.85 1.09 -34.64
CA VAL A 10 -2.59 2.13 -33.62
C VAL A 10 -2.17 1.56 -32.25
N VAL A 11 -2.30 0.24 -32.05
CA VAL A 11 -1.98 -0.44 -30.77
C VAL A 11 -0.47 -0.42 -30.44
N LEU A 12 0.39 -0.26 -31.45
CA LEU A 12 1.85 -0.32 -31.33
C LEU A 12 2.50 0.92 -30.70
N ILE A 13 1.80 2.04 -30.54
CA ILE A 13 2.38 3.28 -29.95
C ILE A 13 2.06 3.41 -28.45
N CYS A 14 0.89 2.96 -27.99
CA CYS A 14 0.53 3.07 -26.57
C CYS A 14 1.29 2.03 -25.68
N SER A 15 1.70 0.90 -26.24
CA SER A 15 2.45 -0.15 -25.54
C SER A 15 3.92 0.20 -25.32
N SER A 16 4.53 1.06 -26.15
CA SER A 16 5.90 1.57 -25.97
C SER A 16 6.02 2.72 -24.94
N ILE A 17 4.90 3.31 -24.51
CA ILE A 17 4.86 4.46 -23.57
C ILE A 17 4.26 4.05 -22.20
N GLY A 18 3.85 2.78 -22.01
CA GLY A 18 3.36 2.29 -20.72
C GLY A 18 1.96 2.79 -20.31
N VAL A 19 1.14 3.27 -21.26
CA VAL A 19 -0.18 3.90 -21.00
C VAL A 19 -1.31 2.86 -20.85
N SER A 20 -1.01 1.62 -20.45
CA SER A 20 -2.06 0.62 -20.22
C SER A 20 -2.74 0.90 -18.87
N GLY A 21 -3.96 1.44 -18.90
CA GLY A 21 -4.79 1.64 -17.72
C GLY A 21 -5.10 3.08 -17.33
N GLN A 22 -4.57 4.09 -18.02
CA GLN A 22 -4.92 5.49 -17.83
C GLN A 22 -5.97 5.93 -18.86
N GLU A 23 -7.25 5.84 -18.48
CA GLU A 23 -8.35 6.11 -19.41
C GLU A 23 -8.78 7.58 -19.45
N ASN A 24 -8.41 8.34 -18.41
CA ASN A 24 -8.74 9.76 -18.28
C ASN A 24 -7.67 10.54 -17.50
N CYS A 25 -7.87 11.85 -17.38
CA CYS A 25 -6.94 12.75 -16.69
C CYS A 25 -6.80 12.46 -15.18
N VAL A 26 -7.83 11.91 -14.51
CA VAL A 26 -7.75 11.53 -13.09
C VAL A 26 -6.86 10.30 -12.93
N ASP A 27 -6.92 9.34 -13.86
CA ASP A 27 -6.04 8.17 -13.84
C ASP A 27 -4.58 8.57 -14.05
N LEU A 28 -4.31 9.49 -14.99
CA LEU A 28 -2.98 10.07 -15.19
C LEU A 28 -2.46 10.73 -13.90
N LEU A 29 -3.31 11.55 -13.27
CA LEU A 29 -2.97 12.27 -12.04
C LEU A 29 -2.67 11.30 -10.89
N ASN A 30 -3.46 10.24 -10.75
CA ASN A 30 -3.24 9.19 -9.76
C ASN A 30 -1.97 8.38 -10.02
N ALA A 31 -1.69 8.04 -11.28
CA ALA A 31 -0.46 7.32 -11.67
C ALA A 31 0.80 8.14 -11.34
N ALA A 32 0.72 9.46 -11.45
CA ALA A 32 1.79 10.39 -11.08
C ALA A 32 1.77 10.82 -9.60
N ASN A 33 0.91 10.22 -8.76
CA ASN A 33 0.71 10.58 -7.35
C ASN A 33 0.51 12.10 -7.14
N GLY A 34 -0.27 12.74 -8.01
CA GLY A 34 -0.59 14.16 -7.98
C GLY A 34 0.49 15.10 -8.54
N GLY A 35 1.59 14.56 -9.09
CA GLY A 35 2.74 15.34 -9.59
C GLY A 35 2.63 15.89 -11.02
N LEU A 36 1.43 16.05 -11.59
CA LEU A 36 1.24 16.56 -12.95
C LEU A 36 0.83 18.05 -12.98
N SER A 37 1.27 18.75 -14.02
CA SER A 37 0.86 20.12 -14.33
C SER A 37 -0.26 20.13 -15.38
N SER A 38 -1.11 21.15 -15.39
CA SER A 38 -2.12 21.28 -16.46
C SER A 38 -1.47 21.37 -17.84
N GLY A 39 -2.05 20.72 -18.86
CA GLY A 39 -1.46 20.65 -20.20
C GLY A 39 -2.09 19.61 -21.12
N PRO A 40 -1.56 19.44 -22.34
CA PRO A 40 -1.96 18.39 -23.27
C PRO A 40 -1.39 17.03 -22.86
N TYR A 41 -2.23 15.99 -22.93
CA TYR A 41 -1.90 14.61 -22.58
C TYR A 41 -2.52 13.62 -23.56
N ILE A 42 -2.02 12.39 -23.53
CA ILE A 42 -2.57 11.24 -24.26
C ILE A 42 -3.21 10.29 -23.26
N VAL A 43 -4.46 9.90 -23.51
CA VAL A 43 -5.19 8.90 -22.69
C VAL A 43 -5.69 7.75 -23.56
N TYR A 44 -5.92 6.60 -22.93
CA TYR A 44 -6.43 5.41 -23.61
C TYR A 44 -7.96 5.33 -23.53
N ASN A 45 -8.66 5.38 -24.65
CA ASN A 45 -10.11 5.37 -24.69
C ASN A 45 -10.60 4.23 -25.61
N GLY A 46 -11.16 3.17 -25.03
CA GLY A 46 -11.88 2.13 -25.76
C GLY A 46 -11.09 1.43 -26.89
N GLY A 47 -9.77 1.25 -26.74
CA GLY A 47 -8.94 0.61 -27.78
C GLY A 47 -8.02 1.55 -28.55
N LYS A 48 -8.09 2.87 -28.33
CA LYS A 48 -7.33 3.89 -29.08
C LYS A 48 -6.79 4.98 -28.16
N CYS A 49 -5.65 5.56 -28.53
CA CYS A 49 -5.08 6.70 -27.83
C CYS A 49 -5.69 8.00 -28.38
N ILE A 50 -6.09 8.93 -27.52
CA ILE A 50 -6.66 10.22 -27.90
C ILE A 50 -5.95 11.38 -27.20
N ASN A 51 -5.95 12.55 -27.85
CA ASN A 51 -5.36 13.77 -27.30
C ASN A 51 -6.40 14.56 -26.50
N VAL A 52 -6.06 14.81 -25.24
CA VAL A 52 -6.87 15.60 -24.31
C VAL A 52 -6.05 16.74 -23.75
N TYR A 53 -6.72 17.79 -23.30
CA TYR A 53 -6.13 18.75 -22.37
C TYR A 53 -6.67 18.47 -20.98
N CYS A 54 -5.77 18.25 -20.03
CA CYS A 54 -6.11 18.08 -18.62
C CYS A 54 -5.81 19.38 -17.87
N GLN A 55 -6.83 19.97 -17.26
CA GLN A 55 -6.67 21.09 -16.35
C GLN A 55 -6.89 20.60 -14.92
N PHE A 56 -5.81 20.51 -14.16
CA PHE A 56 -5.81 20.00 -12.78
C PHE A 56 -6.08 21.14 -11.80
N ASN A 57 -7.20 21.04 -11.10
CA ASN A 57 -7.58 21.97 -10.04
C ASN A 57 -7.66 21.21 -8.71
N HIS A 58 -7.60 21.91 -7.58
CA HIS A 58 -7.84 21.26 -6.29
C HIS A 58 -9.26 20.66 -6.25
N GLY A 59 -9.33 19.35 -6.02
CA GLY A 59 -10.57 18.58 -5.90
C GLY A 59 -11.23 18.14 -7.22
N HIS A 60 -10.87 18.69 -8.38
CA HIS A 60 -11.47 18.32 -9.66
C HIS A 60 -10.54 18.52 -10.86
N VAL A 61 -10.84 17.84 -11.97
CA VAL A 61 -10.11 17.94 -13.23
C VAL A 61 -11.08 18.28 -14.35
N LEU A 62 -10.71 19.23 -15.21
CA LEU A 62 -11.43 19.50 -16.45
C LEU A 62 -10.69 18.83 -17.61
N THR A 63 -11.44 18.14 -18.47
CA THR A 63 -10.90 17.43 -19.64
C THR A 63 -11.52 18.00 -20.90
N PHE A 64 -10.67 18.43 -21.84
CA PHE A 64 -11.10 18.95 -23.15
C PHE A 64 -10.56 18.05 -24.26
N LEU A 65 -11.42 17.69 -25.22
CA LEU A 65 -10.99 16.95 -26.40
C LEU A 65 -10.29 17.88 -27.38
N SER A 66 -9.22 17.39 -28.02
CA SER A 66 -8.63 18.09 -29.14
C SER A 66 -9.58 18.08 -30.35
N PRO A 67 -9.75 19.20 -31.07
CA PRO A 67 -10.46 19.27 -32.34
C PRO A 67 -9.91 18.33 -33.42
N MET A 68 -8.66 17.88 -33.28
CA MET A 68 -8.03 16.90 -34.18
C MET A 68 -8.43 15.45 -33.86
N THR A 69 -9.22 15.21 -32.81
CA THR A 69 -9.66 13.87 -32.43
C THR A 69 -10.63 13.33 -33.49
N SER A 70 -10.32 12.13 -34.00
CA SER A 70 -11.13 11.45 -35.02
C SER A 70 -11.48 10.02 -34.58
N GLY A 71 -12.55 9.46 -35.16
CA GLY A 71 -13.03 8.11 -34.83
C GLY A 71 -14.12 8.09 -33.76
N CYS A 72 -14.22 6.99 -33.01
CA CYS A 72 -15.19 6.82 -31.92
C CYS A 72 -14.51 7.14 -30.59
N VAL A 73 -15.06 8.08 -29.82
CA VAL A 73 -14.63 8.40 -28.46
C VAL A 73 -15.77 8.02 -27.51
N ASP A 74 -15.47 7.17 -26.55
CA ASP A 74 -16.36 6.89 -25.43
C ASP A 74 -16.19 7.98 -24.37
N MET A 75 -17.02 9.02 -24.47
CA MET A 75 -17.02 10.13 -23.53
C MET A 75 -17.23 9.68 -22.09
N SER A 76 -17.97 8.58 -21.86
CA SER A 76 -18.32 8.13 -20.52
C SER A 76 -17.11 7.68 -19.68
N ARG A 77 -15.97 7.38 -20.32
CA ARG A 77 -14.71 7.03 -19.65
C ARG A 77 -13.86 8.24 -19.28
N LEU A 78 -14.11 9.41 -19.89
CA LEU A 78 -13.29 10.61 -19.69
C LEU A 78 -13.67 11.39 -18.44
N TYR A 79 -14.85 11.12 -17.87
CA TYR A 79 -15.33 11.88 -16.73
C TYR A 79 -16.26 11.09 -15.82
N ASN A 80 -16.25 11.44 -14.54
CA ASN A 80 -17.09 10.80 -13.52
C ASN A 80 -18.24 11.70 -13.01
N ASN A 81 -18.21 13.02 -13.26
CA ASN A 81 -19.28 13.93 -12.86
C ASN A 81 -20.26 14.19 -14.02
N LYS A 82 -21.37 13.45 -14.03
CA LYS A 82 -22.43 13.57 -15.06
C LYS A 82 -23.44 14.68 -14.80
N THR A 83 -23.19 15.59 -13.87
CA THR A 83 -24.11 16.70 -13.56
C THR A 83 -23.63 18.04 -14.11
N VAL A 84 -22.39 18.09 -14.61
CA VAL A 84 -21.72 19.32 -15.05
C VAL A 84 -21.08 19.14 -16.41
N ALA A 85 -21.31 20.08 -17.31
CA ALA A 85 -20.52 20.30 -18.52
C ALA A 85 -19.93 21.70 -18.50
N ILE A 86 -18.78 21.89 -19.13
CA ILE A 86 -18.06 23.17 -19.17
C ILE A 86 -18.01 23.68 -20.60
N VAL A 87 -18.19 24.98 -20.79
CA VAL A 87 -17.96 25.66 -22.06
C VAL A 87 -16.96 26.78 -21.86
N TYR A 88 -15.82 26.66 -22.51
CA TYR A 88 -14.87 27.75 -22.70
C TYR A 88 -15.22 28.51 -23.97
N HIS A 89 -15.00 29.82 -23.98
CA HIS A 89 -15.01 30.61 -25.21
C HIS A 89 -13.98 31.73 -25.21
N ILE A 90 -13.58 32.13 -26.40
CA ILE A 90 -12.66 33.25 -26.65
C ILE A 90 -13.47 34.42 -27.21
N ARG A 91 -13.29 35.61 -26.64
CA ARG A 91 -13.88 36.87 -27.13
C ARG A 91 -12.96 37.60 -28.11
N ALA A 92 -13.43 38.66 -28.78
CA ALA A 92 -12.64 39.42 -29.75
C ALA A 92 -11.39 40.07 -29.14
N ASP A 93 -11.41 40.36 -27.84
CA ASP A 93 -10.26 40.84 -27.06
C ASP A 93 -9.24 39.73 -26.70
N ALA A 94 -9.41 38.52 -27.25
CA ALA A 94 -8.61 37.33 -27.01
C ALA A 94 -8.67 36.78 -25.58
N LYS A 95 -9.52 37.31 -24.70
CA LYS A 95 -9.69 36.76 -23.35
C LYS A 95 -10.57 35.53 -23.37
N GLN A 96 -10.25 34.59 -22.48
CA GLN A 96 -11.02 33.38 -22.30
C GLN A 96 -12.01 33.53 -21.17
N HIS A 97 -13.18 32.95 -21.38
CA HIS A 97 -14.27 32.93 -20.42
C HIS A 97 -14.81 31.51 -20.29
N ILE A 98 -15.27 31.16 -19.08
CA ILE A 98 -15.78 29.83 -18.73
C ILE A 98 -17.23 29.92 -18.26
N ALA A 99 -18.06 29.00 -18.74
CA ALA A 99 -19.43 28.79 -18.28
C ALA A 99 -19.61 27.34 -17.84
N THR A 100 -20.24 27.17 -16.67
CA THR A 100 -20.65 25.88 -16.11
C THR A 100 -22.11 25.64 -16.47
N LEU A 101 -22.38 24.56 -17.17
CA LEU A 101 -23.71 24.15 -17.57
C LEU A 101 -24.20 22.99 -16.69
N LYS A 102 -25.43 23.09 -16.21
CA LYS A 102 -26.12 22.06 -15.41
C LYS A 102 -27.56 21.87 -15.89
N GLN A 103 -28.17 20.75 -15.51
CA GLN A 103 -29.61 20.60 -15.60
C GLN A 103 -30.30 21.66 -14.73
N LEU A 104 -31.54 22.02 -15.09
CA LEU A 104 -32.42 22.77 -14.18
C LEU A 104 -32.64 21.96 -12.88
N GLY A 105 -32.91 22.66 -11.77
CA GLY A 105 -33.11 22.02 -10.47
C GLY A 105 -34.16 20.89 -10.49
N LYS A 106 -35.26 21.09 -11.24
CA LYS A 106 -36.31 20.07 -11.46
C LYS A 106 -35.80 18.76 -12.07
N PHE A 107 -34.72 18.81 -12.87
CA PHE A 107 -34.12 17.67 -13.53
C PHE A 107 -32.73 17.33 -12.98
N SER A 108 -32.41 17.78 -11.77
CA SER A 108 -31.11 17.55 -11.12
C SER A 108 -30.74 16.07 -10.98
N ASN A 109 -31.73 15.18 -10.89
CA ASN A 109 -31.52 13.72 -10.85
C ASN A 109 -31.27 13.09 -12.23
N VAL A 110 -31.40 13.84 -13.32
CA VAL A 110 -31.16 13.36 -14.69
C VAL A 110 -29.74 13.75 -15.08
N PRO A 111 -28.84 12.83 -15.44
CA PRO A 111 -27.49 13.20 -15.85
C PRO A 111 -27.51 14.06 -17.12
N LEU A 112 -26.55 14.98 -17.25
CA LEU A 112 -26.20 15.59 -18.52
C LEU A 112 -25.58 14.52 -19.42
N SER A 113 -25.96 14.55 -20.70
CA SER A 113 -25.37 13.67 -21.70
C SER A 113 -24.31 14.44 -22.47
N VAL A 114 -23.05 13.99 -22.39
CA VAL A 114 -21.98 14.50 -23.24
C VAL A 114 -21.55 13.39 -24.18
N GLN A 115 -21.70 13.61 -25.48
CA GLN A 115 -21.49 12.61 -26.51
C GLN A 115 -20.54 13.12 -27.59
N PHE A 116 -19.77 12.22 -28.20
CA PHE A 116 -18.87 12.54 -29.31
C PHE A 116 -19.42 11.97 -30.62
N ASN A 117 -19.68 12.84 -31.58
CA ASN A 117 -20.26 12.50 -32.89
C ASN A 117 -21.53 11.62 -32.80
N ALA A 118 -22.28 11.80 -31.70
CA ALA A 118 -23.48 11.07 -31.37
C ALA A 118 -24.43 11.99 -30.57
N ASN A 119 -25.69 11.62 -30.55
CA ASN A 119 -26.80 12.39 -29.98
C ASN A 119 -27.98 11.45 -29.64
N VAL A 120 -27.64 10.26 -29.13
CA VAL A 120 -28.61 9.21 -28.78
C VAL A 120 -29.55 9.74 -27.70
N GLU A 121 -30.87 9.56 -27.90
CA GLU A 121 -31.95 10.14 -27.09
C GLU A 121 -32.14 11.66 -27.19
N TYR A 122 -31.48 12.35 -28.13
CA TYR A 122 -31.64 13.80 -28.32
C TYR A 122 -31.92 14.16 -29.78
N GLN A 123 -32.32 15.40 -30.01
CA GLN A 123 -32.35 15.97 -31.35
C GLN A 123 -30.91 16.29 -31.79
N GLY A 124 -30.58 15.96 -33.04
CA GLY A 124 -29.25 16.21 -33.58
C GLY A 124 -29.06 17.64 -34.06
N PRO A 125 -27.79 18.12 -34.09
CA PRO A 125 -27.49 19.41 -34.67
C PRO A 125 -27.84 19.42 -36.16
N ILE A 126 -28.41 20.53 -36.62
CA ILE A 126 -28.73 20.77 -38.03
C ILE A 126 -27.47 20.63 -38.88
N ASN A 127 -26.33 21.12 -38.37
CA ASN A 127 -25.05 21.04 -39.06
C ASN A 127 -24.21 19.80 -38.67
N SER A 128 -24.85 18.66 -38.39
CA SER A 128 -24.16 17.41 -38.04
C SER A 128 -23.10 16.93 -39.06
N ALA A 129 -23.22 17.36 -40.33
CA ALA A 129 -22.21 17.11 -41.36
C ALA A 129 -20.83 17.74 -41.05
N MET A 130 -20.76 18.76 -40.18
CA MET A 130 -19.53 19.38 -39.68
C MET A 130 -18.84 18.57 -38.57
N ALA A 131 -19.17 17.29 -38.43
CA ALA A 131 -18.47 16.35 -37.58
C ALA A 131 -16.93 16.37 -37.82
N PRO A 132 -16.11 15.96 -36.84
CA PRO A 132 -16.49 15.55 -35.48
C PRO A 132 -17.07 16.69 -34.64
N TYR A 133 -17.91 16.35 -33.66
CA TYR A 133 -18.52 17.32 -32.76
C TYR A 133 -18.66 16.77 -31.35
N VAL A 134 -18.69 17.66 -30.37
CA VAL A 134 -19.06 17.35 -28.98
C VAL A 134 -20.47 17.88 -28.72
N PHE A 135 -21.36 16.99 -28.30
CA PHE A 135 -22.77 17.27 -28.05
C PHE A 135 -23.06 17.23 -26.56
N VAL A 136 -23.69 18.28 -26.03
CA VAL A 136 -24.19 18.36 -24.65
C VAL A 136 -25.71 18.42 -24.69
N GLY A 137 -26.36 17.34 -24.28
CA GLY A 137 -27.83 17.21 -24.24
C GLY A 137 -28.40 17.45 -22.85
N PHE A 138 -29.48 18.22 -22.79
CA PHE A 138 -30.24 18.52 -21.58
C PHE A 138 -31.62 17.86 -21.71
N ILE A 139 -31.93 16.95 -20.78
CA ILE A 139 -33.18 16.18 -20.68
C ILE A 139 -33.43 15.23 -21.90
N PRO A 140 -33.40 13.90 -21.72
CA PRO A 140 -33.62 12.94 -22.82
C PRO A 140 -35.04 12.96 -23.44
N LYS A 141 -35.16 12.46 -24.68
CA LYS A 141 -36.42 12.22 -25.46
C LYS A 141 -37.53 11.56 -24.67
N HIS A 142 -37.23 10.55 -23.88
CA HIS A 142 -38.25 9.83 -23.12
C HIS A 142 -38.77 10.61 -21.90
N MET A 143 -38.07 11.66 -21.46
CA MET A 143 -38.44 12.45 -20.28
C MET A 143 -39.28 13.69 -20.62
N THR A 144 -39.41 14.06 -21.89
CA THR A 144 -40.13 15.29 -22.26
C THR A 144 -41.63 15.11 -22.33
N LYS A 145 -42.35 16.06 -21.73
CA LYS A 145 -43.81 16.18 -21.80
C LYS A 145 -44.19 17.48 -22.51
N LEU A 146 -45.36 17.47 -23.15
CA LEU A 146 -45.97 18.65 -23.74
C LEU A 146 -46.25 19.68 -22.63
N HIS A 147 -46.00 20.96 -22.90
CA HIS A 147 -46.14 22.09 -21.98
C HIS A 147 -45.29 22.04 -20.71
N ASP A 148 -44.29 21.16 -20.63
CA ASP A 148 -43.36 21.17 -19.50
C ASP A 148 -42.30 22.28 -19.65
N ILE A 149 -41.75 22.74 -18.52
CA ILE A 149 -40.64 23.68 -18.46
C ILE A 149 -39.35 22.97 -18.86
N GLN A 150 -38.65 23.50 -19.85
CA GLN A 150 -37.32 23.08 -20.28
C GLN A 150 -36.32 24.24 -20.12
N GLY A 151 -35.04 23.93 -20.30
CA GLY A 151 -33.96 24.88 -20.24
C GLY A 151 -32.74 24.31 -19.55
N TRP A 152 -31.90 25.20 -19.04
CA TRP A 152 -30.62 24.83 -18.41
C TRP A 152 -30.21 25.84 -17.35
N ASN A 153 -29.31 25.41 -16.49
CA ASN A 153 -28.66 26.27 -15.51
C ASN A 153 -27.27 26.65 -16.02
N VAL A 154 -26.96 27.94 -15.94
CA VAL A 154 -25.67 28.51 -16.32
C VAL A 154 -25.08 29.24 -15.11
N ASN A 155 -23.91 28.81 -14.65
CA ASN A 155 -23.20 29.43 -13.52
C ASN A 155 -24.10 29.67 -12.30
N GLY A 156 -25.03 28.75 -12.01
CA GLY A 156 -25.94 28.82 -10.87
C GLY A 156 -27.28 29.51 -11.14
N LYS A 157 -27.51 30.07 -12.33
CA LYS A 157 -28.78 30.71 -12.70
C LYS A 157 -29.59 29.90 -13.71
N ASP A 158 -30.86 29.65 -13.40
CA ASP A 158 -31.79 28.93 -14.27
C ASP A 158 -32.32 29.83 -15.40
N PHE A 159 -32.37 29.28 -16.60
CA PHE A 159 -33.04 29.88 -17.74
C PHE A 159 -33.98 28.87 -18.36
N THR A 160 -35.25 29.27 -18.50
CA THR A 160 -36.34 28.35 -18.79
C THR A 160 -37.24 28.82 -19.93
N PHE A 161 -37.92 27.88 -20.58
CA PHE A 161 -38.94 28.12 -21.59
C PHE A 161 -39.97 26.98 -21.57
N VAL A 162 -41.13 27.19 -22.21
CA VAL A 162 -42.20 26.18 -22.28
C VAL A 162 -42.03 25.31 -23.52
N ASN A 163 -42.05 23.99 -23.33
CA ASN A 163 -42.00 23.01 -24.40
C ASN A 163 -43.34 22.88 -25.13
N CYS A 164 -43.49 23.54 -26.27
CA CYS A 164 -44.72 23.57 -27.04
C CYS A 164 -45.00 22.33 -27.89
N ASP A 165 -44.02 21.45 -28.13
CA ASP A 165 -44.11 20.36 -29.12
C ASP A 165 -43.75 18.96 -28.58
N ALA A 166 -43.54 18.84 -27.26
CA ALA A 166 -43.20 17.59 -26.56
C ALA A 166 -41.85 16.94 -26.94
N ASN A 167 -41.04 17.54 -27.81
CA ASN A 167 -39.73 17.00 -28.21
C ASN A 167 -38.60 17.66 -27.37
N PRO A 168 -37.58 16.94 -26.84
CA PRO A 168 -36.47 17.58 -26.16
C PRO A 168 -35.53 18.11 -27.19
N ASN A 169 -35.22 19.35 -26.95
CA ASN A 169 -34.60 20.14 -27.97
C ASN A 169 -33.59 21.09 -27.36
N SER A 170 -33.22 20.90 -26.09
CA SER A 170 -32.22 21.70 -25.39
C SER A 170 -30.84 21.03 -25.54
N TYR A 171 -29.95 21.62 -26.31
CA TYR A 171 -28.57 21.14 -26.44
C TYR A 171 -27.58 22.25 -26.80
N PHE A 172 -26.30 21.97 -26.54
CA PHE A 172 -25.15 22.71 -27.04
C PHE A 172 -24.26 21.76 -27.84
N ALA A 173 -23.91 22.10 -29.07
CA ALA A 173 -23.02 21.30 -29.91
C ALA A 173 -21.83 22.14 -30.39
N ALA A 174 -20.61 21.76 -30.02
CA ALA A 174 -19.37 22.32 -30.58
C ALA A 174 -18.94 21.49 -31.78
N LEU A 175 -18.89 22.11 -32.96
CA LEU A 175 -18.67 21.44 -34.24
C LEU A 175 -17.23 21.68 -34.69
N PHE A 176 -16.36 20.67 -34.70
CA PHE A 176 -14.94 20.86 -35.02
C PHE A 176 -14.69 21.15 -36.50
N ASN A 177 -15.60 20.70 -37.38
CA ASN A 177 -15.51 20.88 -38.83
C ASN A 177 -14.16 20.44 -39.43
N ALA A 178 -13.60 19.33 -38.95
CA ALA A 178 -12.28 18.85 -39.37
C ALA A 178 -12.19 18.54 -40.89
N TYR A 179 -13.32 18.40 -41.57
CA TYR A 179 -13.41 18.14 -43.00
C TYR A 179 -13.86 19.34 -43.83
N HIS A 180 -13.85 20.55 -43.26
CA HIS A 180 -14.20 21.81 -43.93
C HIS A 180 -15.52 21.76 -44.70
N LYS A 181 -16.56 21.16 -44.10
CA LYS A 181 -17.89 21.11 -44.68
C LYS A 181 -18.56 22.48 -44.59
N GLY A 182 -19.37 22.79 -45.61
CA GLY A 182 -20.27 23.93 -45.59
C GLY A 182 -21.36 23.74 -44.53
N TYR A 183 -21.96 24.84 -44.10
CA TYR A 183 -23.04 24.86 -43.12
C TYR A 183 -24.33 25.39 -43.73
N THR A 184 -25.46 24.99 -43.16
CA THR A 184 -26.77 25.50 -43.54
C THR A 184 -27.06 26.80 -42.81
N ASN A 185 -27.44 27.84 -43.54
CA ASN A 185 -27.97 29.07 -42.96
C ASN A 185 -29.44 28.85 -42.57
N TYR A 186 -29.76 29.04 -41.29
CA TYR A 186 -31.13 29.07 -40.80
C TYR A 186 -31.35 30.31 -39.94
N VAL A 187 -32.51 30.94 -40.09
CA VAL A 187 -32.91 32.16 -39.37
C VAL A 187 -33.82 31.76 -38.23
N GLY A 188 -33.35 31.94 -36.99
CA GLY A 188 -34.07 31.54 -35.78
C GLY A 188 -34.60 32.69 -34.96
N TYR A 189 -35.53 32.34 -34.07
CA TYR A 189 -36.05 33.25 -33.04
C TYR A 189 -34.99 33.39 -31.94
N TYR A 190 -34.31 34.54 -31.91
CA TYR A 190 -33.29 34.84 -30.90
C TYR A 190 -33.94 35.30 -29.59
N ASN A 191 -33.54 34.71 -28.47
CA ASN A 191 -33.92 35.18 -27.14
C ASN A 191 -32.71 35.21 -26.21
N LYS A 192 -32.85 35.87 -25.05
CA LYS A 192 -31.78 36.02 -24.05
C LYS A 192 -31.28 34.67 -23.48
N LEU A 193 -32.11 33.64 -23.48
CA LEU A 193 -31.76 32.29 -23.01
C LEU A 193 -30.58 31.70 -23.81
N MET A 194 -30.51 31.96 -25.13
CA MET A 194 -29.47 31.43 -26.02
C MET A 194 -28.05 31.93 -25.72
N PHE A 195 -27.93 33.14 -25.20
CA PHE A 195 -26.65 33.76 -24.89
C PHE A 195 -26.36 33.81 -23.38
N ALA A 196 -27.21 33.17 -22.56
CA ALA A 196 -27.02 33.11 -21.11
C ALA A 196 -25.64 32.56 -20.72
N TRP A 197 -25.17 31.51 -21.41
CA TRP A 197 -23.83 30.94 -21.21
C TRP A 197 -22.70 31.92 -21.52
N TYR A 198 -22.89 32.79 -22.51
CA TYR A 198 -21.95 33.84 -22.88
C TYR A 198 -21.98 34.99 -21.87
N ASP A 199 -23.16 35.52 -21.58
CA ASP A 199 -23.37 36.69 -20.72
C ASP A 199 -22.97 36.44 -19.26
N LEU A 200 -23.19 35.22 -18.75
CA LEU A 200 -22.87 34.85 -17.36
C LEU A 200 -21.50 34.18 -17.19
N SER A 201 -20.75 34.00 -18.27
CA SER A 201 -19.42 33.40 -18.20
C SER A 201 -18.46 34.25 -17.37
N THR A 202 -17.58 33.59 -16.61
CA THR A 202 -16.56 34.26 -15.80
C THR A 202 -15.25 34.34 -16.57
N ALA A 203 -14.50 35.43 -16.41
CA ALA A 203 -13.16 35.54 -17.00
C ALA A 203 -12.23 34.47 -16.42
N VAL A 204 -11.48 33.80 -17.29
CA VAL A 204 -10.45 32.84 -16.89
C VAL A 204 -9.15 33.61 -16.65
N PRO A 205 -8.36 33.28 -15.61
CA PRO A 205 -7.01 33.83 -15.45
C PRO A 205 -6.09 33.42 -16.60
N THR A 206 -5.17 34.28 -17.02
CA THR A 206 -4.29 34.05 -18.19
C THR A 206 -3.42 32.79 -18.07
N HIS A 207 -3.01 32.42 -16.86
CA HIS A 207 -2.21 31.22 -16.60
C HIS A 207 -3.01 29.91 -16.69
N GLU A 208 -4.35 29.99 -16.75
CA GLU A 208 -5.26 28.86 -16.92
C GLU A 208 -5.85 28.79 -18.33
N TYR A 209 -5.33 29.61 -19.26
CA TYR A 209 -5.83 29.64 -20.63
C TYR A 209 -5.64 28.29 -21.32
N LEU A 210 -6.72 27.83 -21.94
CA LEU A 210 -6.69 26.68 -22.82
C LEU A 210 -5.98 27.09 -24.14
N PRO A 211 -5.11 26.26 -24.72
CA PRO A 211 -4.47 26.60 -25.99
C PRO A 211 -5.50 26.82 -27.11
N ARG A 212 -5.26 27.82 -27.99
CA ARG A 212 -6.23 28.21 -29.05
C ARG A 212 -6.65 27.05 -29.96
N ASN A 213 -5.77 26.08 -30.20
CA ASN A 213 -6.04 24.90 -31.03
C ASN A 213 -7.04 23.91 -30.42
N PHE A 214 -7.52 24.14 -29.19
CA PHE A 214 -8.63 23.38 -28.60
C PHE A 214 -10.01 24.01 -28.84
N PHE A 215 -10.06 25.22 -29.40
CA PHE A 215 -11.31 25.91 -29.70
C PHE A 215 -11.75 25.64 -31.13
N THR A 216 -13.06 25.52 -31.33
CA THR A 216 -13.69 25.54 -32.65
C THR A 216 -14.48 26.84 -32.87
N PRO A 217 -14.43 27.44 -34.06
CA PRO A 217 -15.24 28.61 -34.38
C PRO A 217 -16.74 28.30 -34.55
N PHE A 218 -17.11 27.02 -34.67
CA PHE A 218 -18.49 26.64 -34.96
C PHE A 218 -19.17 25.96 -33.78
N PHE A 219 -20.35 26.46 -33.43
CA PHE A 219 -21.23 25.81 -32.48
C PHE A 219 -22.69 26.07 -32.82
N GLU A 220 -23.55 25.20 -32.31
CA GLU A 220 -24.98 25.23 -32.49
C GLU A 220 -25.66 25.05 -31.13
N ILE A 221 -26.65 25.90 -30.85
CA ILE A 221 -27.50 25.79 -29.67
C ILE A 221 -28.93 25.69 -30.14
N HIS A 222 -29.65 24.77 -29.53
CA HIS A 222 -31.05 24.59 -29.79
C HIS A 222 -31.80 24.52 -28.46
N HIS A 223 -32.97 25.16 -28.43
CA HIS A 223 -33.95 25.13 -27.35
C HIS A 223 -35.31 24.96 -28.01
N GLY A 224 -35.64 23.77 -28.48
CA GLY A 224 -36.84 23.59 -29.34
C GLY A 224 -38.16 23.69 -28.59
N GLY A 225 -39.24 23.16 -29.16
CA GLY A 225 -40.54 23.77 -28.88
C GLY A 225 -40.49 25.26 -29.28
N CYS A 226 -40.90 26.15 -28.38
CA CYS A 226 -40.91 27.60 -28.61
C CYS A 226 -39.62 28.35 -28.16
N GLY A 227 -38.53 27.66 -27.82
CA GLY A 227 -37.34 28.28 -27.20
C GLY A 227 -36.28 28.87 -28.14
N GLY A 228 -36.31 28.56 -29.44
CA GLY A 228 -35.42 29.13 -30.48
C GLY A 228 -34.18 28.30 -30.83
N PHE A 229 -33.35 28.82 -31.75
CA PHE A 229 -32.07 28.23 -32.18
C PHE A 229 -31.03 29.31 -32.50
N SER A 230 -29.75 29.04 -32.23
CA SER A 230 -28.63 29.97 -32.47
C SER A 230 -27.37 29.23 -32.94
N ARG A 231 -26.46 29.97 -33.57
CA ARG A 231 -25.17 29.48 -34.06
C ARG A 231 -24.07 30.48 -33.78
N GLY A 232 -22.84 29.99 -33.67
CA GLY A 232 -21.69 30.80 -33.28
C GLY A 232 -21.35 31.96 -34.20
N THR A 233 -21.51 31.81 -35.52
CA THR A 233 -21.21 32.89 -36.48
C THR A 233 -22.14 34.10 -36.33
N ASN A 234 -23.24 33.98 -35.60
CA ASN A 234 -24.19 35.08 -35.37
C ASN A 234 -23.89 35.86 -34.08
N VAL A 235 -22.84 35.50 -33.34
CA VAL A 235 -22.34 36.26 -32.20
C VAL A 235 -21.07 36.98 -32.62
N PRO A 236 -21.10 38.31 -32.84
CA PRO A 236 -19.98 39.03 -33.45
C PRO A 236 -18.66 38.95 -32.67
N ASP A 237 -18.74 38.71 -31.36
CA ASP A 237 -17.60 38.77 -30.43
C ASP A 237 -16.99 37.39 -30.12
N ILE A 238 -17.59 36.27 -30.54
CA ILE A 238 -17.05 34.93 -30.21
C ILE A 238 -16.08 34.46 -31.30
N GLN A 239 -14.82 34.22 -30.92
CA GLN A 239 -13.78 33.69 -31.80
C GLN A 239 -13.66 32.16 -31.76
N GLY A 240 -14.21 31.51 -30.75
CA GLY A 240 -14.28 30.05 -30.68
C GLY A 240 -14.78 29.53 -29.34
N VAL A 241 -15.19 28.27 -29.33
CA VAL A 241 -15.69 27.56 -28.14
C VAL A 241 -15.00 26.20 -27.95
N ALA A 242 -14.91 25.75 -26.71
CA ALA A 242 -14.45 24.40 -26.36
C ALA A 242 -15.36 23.82 -25.29
N VAL A 243 -15.84 22.59 -25.51
CA VAL A 243 -16.65 21.86 -24.53
C VAL A 243 -15.74 20.95 -23.72
N GLY A 244 -15.79 21.11 -22.39
CA GLY A 244 -15.07 20.31 -21.43
C GLY A 244 -16.01 19.48 -20.55
N VAL A 245 -15.47 18.38 -20.04
CA VAL A 245 -16.13 17.54 -19.03
C VAL A 245 -15.39 17.63 -17.71
N ARG A 246 -16.11 17.47 -16.59
CA ARG A 246 -15.56 17.58 -15.24
C ARG A 246 -15.48 16.22 -14.57
N SER A 247 -14.36 15.95 -13.91
CA SER A 247 -14.19 14.82 -13.00
C SER A 247 -13.90 15.33 -11.60
N GLU A 248 -14.55 14.78 -10.58
CA GLU A 248 -14.06 14.95 -9.21
C GLU A 248 -12.82 14.07 -9.02
N ILE A 249 -11.82 14.60 -8.32
CA ILE A 249 -10.60 13.86 -7.98
C ILE A 249 -10.95 12.83 -6.92
N THR A 250 -10.53 11.60 -7.14
CA THR A 250 -10.57 10.53 -6.15
C THR A 250 -9.23 9.82 -6.17
N CYS A 251 -8.68 9.51 -5.00
CA CYS A 251 -7.48 8.70 -4.91
C CYS A 251 -7.77 7.26 -5.36
N ALA A 252 -6.72 6.57 -5.84
CA ALA A 252 -6.80 5.16 -6.15
C ALA A 252 -7.24 4.34 -4.91
N ASN A 253 -7.91 3.22 -5.13
CA ASN A 253 -8.28 2.32 -4.03
C ASN A 253 -7.02 1.92 -3.23
N PRO A 254 -7.03 2.05 -1.89
CA PRO A 254 -5.93 1.59 -1.05
C PRO A 254 -5.64 0.11 -1.30
N ILE A 255 -4.35 -0.22 -1.45
CA ILE A 255 -3.91 -1.59 -1.71
C ILE A 255 -3.98 -2.39 -0.39
N PRO A 256 -4.67 -3.56 -0.35
CA PRO A 256 -4.67 -4.42 0.82
C PRO A 256 -3.26 -4.81 1.25
N VAL A 257 -3.02 -4.83 2.55
CA VAL A 257 -1.76 -5.28 3.16
C VAL A 257 -2.00 -6.63 3.81
N GLN A 258 -1.10 -7.59 3.56
CA GLN A 258 -1.19 -8.91 4.16
C GLN A 258 -1.11 -8.80 5.68
N HIS A 259 -1.93 -9.57 6.39
CA HIS A 259 -2.06 -9.49 7.86
C HIS A 259 -2.50 -8.12 8.37
N ALA A 260 -3.29 -7.38 7.58
CA ALA A 260 -3.87 -6.12 7.98
C ALA A 260 -5.32 -5.99 7.53
N SER A 261 -6.11 -5.34 8.37
CA SER A 261 -7.40 -4.77 8.00
C SER A 261 -7.23 -3.32 7.54
N LEU A 262 -8.12 -2.88 6.65
CA LEU A 262 -8.13 -1.53 6.10
C LEU A 262 -9.51 -0.88 6.31
N SER A 263 -9.54 0.41 6.67
CA SER A 263 -10.77 1.17 6.92
C SER A 263 -10.65 2.60 6.40
N PHE A 264 -11.65 3.07 5.67
CA PHE A 264 -11.71 4.44 5.13
C PHE A 264 -13.14 4.85 4.77
N PRO A 265 -13.51 6.14 4.90
CA PRO A 265 -14.87 6.63 4.61
C PRO A 265 -15.15 6.85 3.12
N GLY A 266 -14.10 6.90 2.29
CA GLY A 266 -14.19 7.08 0.84
C GLY A 266 -12.86 7.55 0.23
N LEU A 267 -12.85 7.84 -1.07
CA LEU A 267 -11.63 8.17 -1.83
C LEU A 267 -11.45 9.66 -2.13
N SER A 268 -12.36 10.51 -1.66
CA SER A 268 -12.29 11.95 -1.88
C SER A 268 -11.09 12.58 -1.16
N PRO A 269 -10.52 13.68 -1.68
CA PRO A 269 -9.49 14.44 -1.01
C PRO A 269 -9.83 14.79 0.44
N GLY A 270 -8.85 14.68 1.33
CA GLY A 270 -9.00 14.87 2.76
C GLY A 270 -9.44 13.62 3.54
N ASN A 271 -10.00 12.60 2.88
CA ASN A 271 -10.25 11.32 3.54
C ASN A 271 -8.92 10.60 3.86
N SER A 272 -8.91 9.89 4.98
CA SER A 272 -7.78 9.05 5.37
C SER A 272 -8.16 7.57 5.35
N VAL A 273 -7.21 6.74 4.93
CA VAL A 273 -7.24 5.29 5.14
C VAL A 273 -6.38 4.93 6.33
N THR A 274 -6.92 4.08 7.19
CA THR A 274 -6.23 3.52 8.35
C THR A 274 -6.00 2.03 8.14
N TYR A 275 -4.76 1.60 8.33
CA TYR A 275 -4.35 0.20 8.33
C TYR A 275 -4.15 -0.27 9.77
N THR A 276 -4.74 -1.41 10.10
CA THR A 276 -4.61 -2.04 11.41
C THR A 276 -4.16 -3.48 11.22
N CYS A 277 -2.92 -3.80 11.65
CA CYS A 277 -2.42 -5.16 11.58
C CYS A 277 -3.28 -6.13 12.41
N GLU A 278 -3.37 -7.37 11.95
CA GLU A 278 -4.02 -8.46 12.67
C GLU A 278 -3.36 -8.70 14.05
N PRO A 279 -4.09 -9.28 15.03
CA PRO A 279 -3.51 -9.60 16.34
C PRO A 279 -2.22 -10.42 16.23
N GLY A 280 -1.17 -9.94 16.88
CA GLY A 280 0.17 -10.54 16.83
C GLY A 280 1.07 -10.05 15.71
N TYR A 281 0.59 -9.14 14.87
CA TYR A 281 1.38 -8.42 13.88
C TYR A 281 1.51 -6.94 14.26
N ILE A 282 2.61 -6.33 13.84
CA ILE A 282 2.90 -4.91 14.01
C ILE A 282 3.32 -4.30 12.68
N ILE A 283 3.02 -3.02 12.49
CA ILE A 283 3.56 -2.24 11.37
C ILE A 283 5.07 -2.13 11.62
N VAL A 284 5.90 -2.55 10.67
CA VAL A 284 7.37 -2.47 10.77
C VAL A 284 7.98 -1.43 9.84
N SER A 285 7.23 -0.99 8.84
CA SER A 285 7.58 0.09 7.93
C SER A 285 6.31 0.70 7.33
N GLY A 286 6.43 1.95 6.88
CA GLY A 286 5.36 2.74 6.28
C GLY A 286 4.32 3.28 7.25
N ASP A 287 3.28 3.90 6.71
CA ASP A 287 2.38 4.74 7.48
C ASP A 287 1.04 4.04 7.78
N ALA A 288 0.70 3.97 9.07
CA ALA A 288 -0.57 3.42 9.54
C ALA A 288 -1.80 4.20 9.01
N VAL A 289 -1.62 5.50 8.79
CA VAL A 289 -2.66 6.39 8.28
C VAL A 289 -2.14 7.13 7.07
N ARG A 290 -2.88 7.08 5.97
CA ARG A 290 -2.54 7.77 4.72
C ARG A 290 -3.73 8.63 4.31
N THR A 291 -3.48 9.87 3.91
CA THR A 291 -4.53 10.85 3.55
C THR A 291 -4.52 11.10 2.04
N CYS A 292 -5.71 11.18 1.44
CA CYS A 292 -5.87 11.49 0.03
C CYS A 292 -5.61 12.99 -0.21
N HIS A 293 -4.69 13.31 -1.13
CA HIS A 293 -4.33 14.69 -1.44
C HIS A 293 -5.35 15.38 -2.37
N GLY A 294 -5.38 16.72 -2.33
CA GLY A 294 -6.25 17.56 -3.17
C GLY A 294 -6.06 17.42 -4.68
N LEU A 295 -4.89 16.90 -5.08
CA LEU A 295 -4.52 16.60 -6.45
C LEU A 295 -4.39 15.08 -6.68
N GLY A 296 -5.06 14.25 -5.89
CA GLY A 296 -4.97 12.80 -5.97
C GLY A 296 -3.68 12.25 -5.35
N GLY A 297 -3.59 10.92 -5.25
CA GLY A 297 -2.48 10.26 -4.55
C GLY A 297 -2.61 10.23 -3.01
N TRP A 298 -1.96 9.25 -2.39
CA TRP A 298 -1.98 9.04 -0.94
C TRP A 298 -0.70 9.56 -0.30
N THR A 299 -0.81 10.24 0.84
CA THR A 299 0.37 10.59 1.65
C THR A 299 1.09 9.34 2.16
N GLY A 300 2.36 9.51 2.50
CA GLY A 300 3.17 8.45 3.08
C GLY A 300 3.34 7.22 2.19
N THR A 301 3.85 6.17 2.80
CA THR A 301 4.15 4.89 2.14
C THR A 301 3.21 3.79 2.65
N LYS A 302 2.96 2.79 1.80
CA LYS A 302 2.09 1.66 2.16
C LYS A 302 2.74 0.91 3.34
N PRO A 303 2.00 0.62 4.42
CA PRO A 303 2.59 -0.08 5.55
C PRO A 303 2.86 -1.55 5.26
N LYS A 304 3.76 -2.15 6.04
CA LYS A 304 4.03 -3.60 6.06
C LYS A 304 3.79 -4.15 7.46
N CYS A 305 2.94 -5.17 7.57
CA CYS A 305 2.71 -5.88 8.82
C CYS A 305 3.60 -7.13 8.91
N GLN A 306 4.29 -7.32 10.03
CA GLN A 306 5.06 -8.52 10.33
C GLN A 306 4.77 -9.01 11.75
N VAL A 307 4.99 -10.31 12.00
CA VAL A 307 4.74 -10.92 13.29
C VAL A 307 5.58 -10.24 14.38
N GLN A 308 4.97 -9.96 15.52
CA GLN A 308 5.62 -9.26 16.64
C GLN A 308 6.58 -10.20 17.37
N ASN A 309 7.89 -9.98 17.27
CA ASN A 309 8.94 -10.74 17.95
C ASN A 309 10.14 -9.83 18.27
N CYS A 310 11.21 -10.38 18.83
CA CYS A 310 12.37 -9.59 19.25
C CYS A 310 13.02 -8.81 18.09
N VAL A 311 12.98 -9.38 16.89
CA VAL A 311 13.53 -8.72 15.69
C VAL A 311 12.60 -7.60 15.22
N THR A 312 11.30 -7.86 15.04
CA THR A 312 10.38 -6.85 14.48
C THR A 312 10.05 -5.73 15.45
N MET A 313 10.08 -6.00 16.76
CA MET A 313 9.90 -4.96 17.78
C MET A 313 11.05 -3.96 17.84
N GLN A 314 12.24 -4.33 17.33
CA GLN A 314 13.34 -3.38 17.14
C GLN A 314 12.94 -2.20 16.25
N ASN A 315 12.18 -2.46 15.19
CA ASN A 315 11.88 -1.47 14.15
C ASN A 315 10.89 -0.39 14.62
N ASN A 316 10.11 -0.68 15.68
CA ASN A 316 9.15 0.26 16.25
C ASN A 316 9.69 1.07 17.43
N ALA A 317 10.89 0.75 17.93
CA ALA A 317 11.55 1.50 18.99
C ALA A 317 12.66 2.38 18.38
N ALA A 318 12.54 3.69 18.51
CA ALA A 318 13.46 4.69 17.96
C ALA A 318 14.86 4.73 18.63
N GLY A 319 15.41 3.60 19.07
CA GLY A 319 16.69 3.53 19.77
C GLY A 319 17.28 2.12 19.78
N LYS A 320 18.61 2.05 19.88
CA LYS A 320 19.44 0.83 19.93
C LYS A 320 18.75 -0.34 20.64
N LEU A 321 18.96 -1.54 20.10
CA LEU A 321 18.57 -2.81 20.71
C LEU A 321 18.81 -2.82 22.22
N LYS A 322 17.75 -3.05 22.99
CA LYS A 322 17.81 -3.04 24.46
C LYS A 322 17.23 -4.35 24.99
N SER A 323 18.06 -5.13 25.67
CA SER A 323 17.57 -6.34 26.34
C SER A 323 16.50 -5.99 27.37
N GLY A 324 15.42 -6.76 27.43
CA GLY A 324 14.31 -6.46 28.32
C GLY A 324 13.05 -7.29 28.08
N LEU A 325 12.05 -7.03 28.93
CA LEU A 325 10.69 -7.56 28.76
C LEU A 325 9.92 -6.72 27.75
N TYR A 326 9.33 -7.40 26.77
CA TYR A 326 8.49 -6.82 25.75
C TYR A 326 7.11 -7.46 25.81
N GLN A 327 6.07 -6.62 25.75
CA GLN A 327 4.69 -7.08 25.68
C GLN A 327 4.35 -7.44 24.24
N ILE A 328 3.83 -8.65 24.03
CA ILE A 328 3.31 -9.11 22.75
C ILE A 328 1.85 -9.54 22.85
N ASN A 329 1.11 -9.40 21.75
CA ASN A 329 -0.27 -9.85 21.65
C ASN A 329 -0.35 -11.17 20.86
N ARG A 330 -1.08 -12.18 21.36
CA ARG A 330 -1.48 -13.36 20.59
C ARG A 330 -2.90 -13.76 20.95
N GLY A 331 -3.74 -14.04 19.96
CA GLY A 331 -5.14 -14.44 20.19
C GLY A 331 -5.95 -13.43 21.01
N GLY A 332 -5.60 -12.13 20.94
CA GLY A 332 -6.26 -11.07 21.71
C GLY A 332 -5.75 -10.93 23.15
N MET A 333 -4.83 -11.78 23.62
CA MET A 333 -4.22 -11.69 24.94
C MET A 333 -2.85 -11.04 24.90
N ASN A 334 -2.55 -10.23 25.92
CA ASN A 334 -1.25 -9.59 26.11
C ASN A 334 -0.39 -10.38 27.10
N PHE A 335 0.84 -10.68 26.73
CA PHE A 335 1.81 -11.32 27.61
C PHE A 335 3.23 -10.84 27.31
N HIS A 336 4.21 -11.26 28.11
CA HIS A 336 5.58 -10.80 27.98
C HIS A 336 6.51 -11.88 27.42
N ILE A 337 7.46 -11.46 26.60
CA ILE A 337 8.67 -12.21 26.27
C ILE A 337 9.88 -11.40 26.72
N TYR A 338 10.98 -12.06 27.06
CA TYR A 338 12.25 -11.39 27.29
C TYR A 338 13.12 -11.54 26.04
N CYS A 339 13.58 -10.43 25.50
CA CYS A 339 14.54 -10.39 24.40
C CYS A 339 15.91 -10.03 24.96
N ASN A 340 16.91 -10.85 24.69
CA ASN A 340 18.29 -10.61 25.03
C ASN A 340 19.10 -10.42 23.74
N TYR A 341 19.89 -9.35 23.65
CA TYR A 341 20.71 -9.01 22.47
C TYR A 341 22.23 -9.05 22.76
N GLY A 342 22.67 -9.75 23.82
CA GLY A 342 24.07 -9.82 24.24
C GLY A 342 24.95 -10.76 23.40
N ASN A 343 26.26 -10.45 23.30
CA ASN A 343 27.33 -11.30 22.72
C ASN A 343 27.14 -11.75 21.25
N GLY A 344 26.61 -10.88 20.39
CA GLY A 344 26.59 -11.09 18.92
C GLY A 344 25.41 -11.93 18.40
N ASP A 345 24.61 -12.51 19.30
CA ASP A 345 23.41 -13.29 18.98
C ASP A 345 22.20 -12.84 19.83
N GLY A 346 20.99 -13.06 19.33
CA GLY A 346 19.75 -12.80 20.06
C GLY A 346 19.21 -14.04 20.75
N TYR A 347 18.63 -13.91 21.95
CA TYR A 347 17.87 -14.98 22.60
C TYR A 347 16.51 -14.50 23.09
N VAL A 348 15.46 -15.26 22.79
CA VAL A 348 14.09 -15.01 23.25
C VAL A 348 13.70 -16.01 24.33
N TYR A 349 13.09 -15.52 25.39
CA TYR A 349 12.59 -16.30 26.51
C TYR A 349 11.11 -16.02 26.73
N VAL A 350 10.30 -17.07 26.86
CA VAL A 350 8.87 -16.93 27.16
C VAL A 350 8.69 -16.62 28.65
N SER A 351 7.98 -15.55 29.00
CA SER A 351 7.77 -15.20 30.42
C SER A 351 6.97 -16.30 31.15
N PRO A 352 7.27 -16.60 32.42
CA PRO A 352 6.38 -17.42 33.26
C PRO A 352 4.96 -16.84 33.43
N SER A 353 4.77 -15.55 33.11
CA SER A 353 3.46 -14.90 33.14
C SER A 353 2.55 -15.23 31.96
N VAL A 354 3.00 -16.02 30.97
CA VAL A 354 2.15 -16.38 29.81
C VAL A 354 1.00 -17.29 30.26
N PRO A 355 -0.27 -16.96 29.94
CA PRO A 355 -1.40 -17.84 30.22
C PRO A 355 -1.29 -19.18 29.48
N GLY A 356 -1.70 -20.28 30.13
CA GLY A 356 -1.55 -21.64 29.59
C GLY A 356 -2.46 -21.97 28.41
N ASP A 357 -3.47 -21.16 28.13
CA ASP A 357 -4.42 -21.25 27.02
C ASP A 357 -3.99 -20.46 25.77
N VAL A 358 -2.89 -19.69 25.84
CA VAL A 358 -2.31 -19.04 24.67
C VAL A 358 -1.63 -20.07 23.77
N ASP A 359 -2.05 -20.17 22.51
CA ASP A 359 -1.29 -20.90 21.49
C ASP A 359 -0.11 -20.06 21.01
N LEU A 360 1.08 -20.35 21.53
CA LEU A 360 2.32 -19.67 21.19
C LEU A 360 3.20 -20.57 20.33
N ASN A 361 3.27 -20.25 19.03
CA ASN A 361 4.23 -20.88 18.13
C ASN A 361 5.63 -20.28 18.34
N MET A 362 6.57 -21.08 18.84
CA MET A 362 7.96 -20.67 19.08
C MET A 362 8.68 -20.25 17.79
N ALA A 363 8.35 -20.83 16.64
CA ALA A 363 8.88 -20.42 15.34
C ALA A 363 8.45 -19.00 14.92
N SER A 364 7.41 -18.42 15.56
CA SER A 364 7.04 -17.02 15.35
C SER A 364 7.94 -16.03 16.11
N LEU A 365 8.65 -16.52 17.13
CA LEU A 365 9.50 -15.71 18.01
C LEU A 365 10.99 -15.81 17.65
N SER A 366 11.38 -16.87 16.96
CA SER A 366 12.76 -17.19 16.60
C SER A 366 12.80 -17.88 15.24
N ASP A 367 13.79 -17.52 14.44
CA ASP A 367 14.13 -18.10 13.14
C ASP A 367 15.31 -19.09 13.19
N ASP A 368 15.90 -19.27 14.38
CA ASP A 368 17.07 -20.13 14.60
C ASP A 368 16.79 -21.18 15.67
N SER A 369 16.78 -22.44 15.26
CA SER A 369 16.59 -23.61 16.12
C SER A 369 17.85 -24.47 16.25
N SER A 370 19.00 -23.98 15.78
CA SER A 370 20.27 -24.69 15.88
C SER A 370 20.88 -24.65 17.29
N LEU A 371 20.59 -23.58 18.04
CA LEU A 371 21.12 -23.30 19.37
C LEU A 371 20.00 -22.99 20.36
N VAL A 372 19.99 -23.68 21.49
CA VAL A 372 19.13 -23.40 22.64
C VAL A 372 20.00 -23.04 23.82
N LYS A 373 19.57 -22.11 24.65
CA LYS A 373 20.31 -21.70 25.85
C LYS A 373 19.53 -22.11 27.08
N VAL A 374 20.17 -22.88 27.96
CA VAL A 374 19.66 -23.15 29.31
C VAL A 374 20.38 -22.22 30.26
N ILE A 375 19.63 -21.38 30.95
CA ILE A 375 20.15 -20.48 31.98
C ILE A 375 19.59 -20.87 33.33
N HIS A 376 20.43 -20.86 34.36
CA HIS A 376 20.02 -21.17 35.71
C HIS A 376 20.58 -20.17 36.72
N ARG A 377 19.83 -20.00 37.80
CA ARG A 377 20.15 -19.10 38.90
C ARG A 377 20.49 -19.90 40.15
N ARG A 378 21.62 -19.59 40.79
CA ARG A 378 22.07 -20.25 42.03
C ARG A 378 21.61 -19.51 43.28
N HIS A 379 21.87 -20.07 44.47
CA HIS A 379 21.45 -19.48 45.75
C HIS A 379 22.11 -18.11 46.03
N ASP A 380 23.32 -17.91 45.54
CA ASP A 380 24.03 -16.61 45.59
C ASP A 380 23.43 -15.55 44.64
N GLY A 381 22.41 -15.92 43.87
CA GLY A 381 21.73 -15.06 42.91
C GLY A 381 22.44 -14.92 41.57
N LYS A 382 23.64 -15.49 41.39
CA LYS A 382 24.37 -15.47 40.13
C LYS A 382 23.71 -16.40 39.11
N GLN A 383 23.87 -16.02 37.85
CA GLN A 383 23.33 -16.75 36.71
C GLN A 383 24.45 -17.42 35.93
N TYR A 384 24.15 -18.61 35.42
CA TYR A 384 25.05 -19.40 34.63
C TYR A 384 24.28 -19.97 33.43
N GLU A 385 24.93 -20.01 32.27
CA GLU A 385 24.33 -20.46 31.03
C GLU A 385 25.09 -21.62 30.39
N ALA A 386 24.37 -22.46 29.66
CA ALA A 386 24.92 -23.47 28.79
C ALA A 386 24.17 -23.47 27.45
N THR A 387 24.94 -23.51 26.36
CA THR A 387 24.42 -23.67 25.01
C THR A 387 24.23 -25.15 24.72
N ILE A 388 23.04 -25.49 24.24
CA ILE A 388 22.58 -26.84 23.96
C ILE A 388 22.34 -26.98 22.45
N GLN A 389 22.79 -28.10 21.90
CA GLN A 389 22.72 -28.41 20.46
C GLN A 389 22.40 -29.89 20.23
N GLN A 390 22.02 -30.23 19.00
CA GLN A 390 22.04 -31.62 18.57
C GLN A 390 23.46 -32.22 18.64
N ILE A 391 23.52 -33.52 18.84
CA ILE A 391 24.77 -34.29 18.72
C ILE A 391 25.24 -34.34 17.26
N THR A 392 26.51 -34.69 17.06
CA THR A 392 27.15 -34.68 15.75
C THR A 392 26.43 -35.57 14.74
N ALA A 393 25.89 -36.72 15.18
CA ALA A 393 25.11 -37.62 14.32
C ALA A 393 23.80 -37.01 13.76
N PHE A 394 23.30 -35.93 14.38
CA PHE A 394 22.04 -35.28 14.02
C PHE A 394 22.18 -33.75 13.89
N ASN A 395 23.39 -33.26 13.61
CA ASN A 395 23.69 -31.82 13.59
C ASN A 395 22.92 -31.03 12.51
N THR A 396 22.32 -31.72 11.52
CA THR A 396 21.46 -31.14 10.50
C THR A 396 20.00 -30.99 10.94
N LEU A 397 19.61 -31.63 12.04
CA LEU A 397 18.27 -31.50 12.60
C LEU A 397 18.21 -30.27 13.52
N PRO A 398 17.08 -29.55 13.55
CA PRO A 398 16.89 -28.49 14.53
C PRO A 398 16.72 -29.07 15.94
N VAL A 399 17.09 -28.30 16.95
CA VAL A 399 16.64 -28.54 18.33
C VAL A 399 15.22 -28.01 18.44
N SER A 400 14.27 -28.85 18.85
CA SER A 400 12.85 -28.47 18.86
C SER A 400 12.50 -27.73 20.13
N VAL A 401 12.22 -26.42 20.05
CA VAL A 401 11.67 -25.64 21.17
C VAL A 401 10.18 -25.42 20.97
N GLN A 402 9.36 -25.78 21.96
CA GLN A 402 7.90 -25.71 21.90
C GLN A 402 7.33 -25.13 23.19
N PHE A 403 6.19 -24.44 23.09
CA PHE A 403 5.48 -23.92 24.25
C PHE A 403 4.19 -24.72 24.47
N ASN A 404 4.05 -25.29 25.67
CA ASN A 404 2.92 -26.11 26.09
C ASN A 404 2.56 -27.27 25.12
N LYS A 405 3.52 -27.68 24.30
CA LYS A 405 3.42 -28.72 23.26
C LYS A 405 4.72 -29.53 23.24
N HIS A 406 4.67 -30.73 22.67
CA HIS A 406 5.81 -31.65 22.52
C HIS A 406 5.65 -32.51 21.26
N ASP A 407 5.14 -31.88 20.19
CA ASP A 407 4.80 -32.54 18.93
C ASP A 407 6.05 -33.22 18.33
N GLY A 408 5.91 -34.49 17.95
CA GLY A 408 7.01 -35.29 17.42
C GLY A 408 7.94 -35.92 18.48
N TYR A 409 7.63 -35.75 19.77
CA TYR A 409 8.38 -36.32 20.90
C TYR A 409 7.44 -37.07 21.84
N LYS A 410 8.00 -37.89 22.74
CA LYS A 410 7.19 -38.47 23.81
C LYS A 410 6.80 -37.36 24.80
N GLY A 411 5.55 -37.43 25.27
CA GLY A 411 5.02 -36.49 26.26
C GLY A 411 5.78 -36.50 27.57
N ILE A 412 5.85 -35.32 28.16
CA ILE A 412 6.45 -35.08 29.47
C ILE A 412 5.56 -35.64 30.58
N LEU A 413 6.16 -36.24 31.62
CA LEU A 413 5.40 -36.91 32.67
C LEU A 413 4.56 -35.92 33.47
N ASN A 414 5.12 -34.73 33.74
CA ASN A 414 4.48 -33.71 34.56
C ASN A 414 3.84 -32.58 33.74
N ALA A 415 3.24 -32.90 32.58
CA ALA A 415 2.60 -31.92 31.69
C ALA A 415 1.51 -31.08 32.38
N ALA A 416 0.87 -31.62 33.43
CA ALA A 416 -0.12 -30.91 34.24
C ALA A 416 0.44 -29.69 34.99
N MET A 417 1.77 -29.59 35.17
CA MET A 417 2.46 -28.43 35.74
C MET A 417 2.64 -27.29 34.72
N GLY A 418 2.00 -27.37 33.55
CA GLY A 418 2.04 -26.31 32.56
C GLY A 418 1.51 -24.95 33.08
N PRO A 419 1.75 -23.85 32.34
CA PRO A 419 2.47 -23.79 31.06
C PRO A 419 3.95 -24.15 31.18
N TYR A 420 4.55 -24.61 30.07
CA TYR A 420 5.94 -25.07 30.05
C TYR A 420 6.63 -24.74 28.72
N VAL A 421 7.96 -24.63 28.76
CA VAL A 421 8.81 -24.59 27.57
C VAL A 421 9.52 -25.94 27.44
N PHE A 422 9.33 -26.61 26.32
CA PHE A 422 9.87 -27.93 26.01
C PHE A 422 10.97 -27.82 24.98
N THR A 423 12.11 -28.49 25.23
CA THR A 423 13.20 -28.65 24.27
C THR A 423 13.42 -30.14 23.99
N GLY A 424 13.18 -30.59 22.77
CA GLY A 424 13.33 -31.98 22.33
C GLY A 424 14.54 -32.22 21.44
N PHE A 425 15.14 -33.40 21.58
CA PHE A 425 16.28 -33.87 20.79
C PHE A 425 15.90 -35.16 20.08
N ILE A 426 16.20 -35.24 18.77
CA ILE A 426 15.96 -36.42 17.91
C ILE A 426 14.47 -36.85 17.92
N PRO A 427 13.65 -36.41 16.96
CA PRO A 427 12.21 -36.68 16.95
C PRO A 427 11.88 -38.17 16.73
N LEU A 428 10.64 -38.56 17.02
CA LEU A 428 10.06 -39.90 16.78
C LEU A 428 10.38 -40.47 15.40
N SER A 429 10.40 -39.64 14.36
CA SER A 429 10.68 -40.04 12.99
C SER A 429 12.11 -40.57 12.76
N HIS A 430 13.05 -40.25 13.65
CA HIS A 430 14.46 -40.63 13.53
C HIS A 430 14.91 -41.58 14.63
N ASN A 431 13.98 -42.02 15.49
CA ASN A 431 14.31 -42.80 16.65
C ASN A 431 14.25 -44.31 16.37
N VAL A 432 15.35 -44.99 16.70
CA VAL A 432 15.47 -46.45 16.57
C VAL A 432 16.00 -47.05 17.86
N LYS A 433 15.47 -48.22 18.24
CA LYS A 433 16.02 -49.01 19.35
C LYS A 433 17.47 -49.40 19.03
N GLY A 434 18.38 -49.20 19.97
CA GLY A 434 19.82 -49.36 19.79
C GLY A 434 20.51 -48.15 19.15
N GLY A 435 19.76 -47.12 18.75
CA GLY A 435 20.32 -45.88 18.19
C GLY A 435 21.02 -45.04 19.25
N VAL A 436 21.96 -44.21 18.80
CA VAL A 436 22.64 -43.22 19.65
C VAL A 436 21.71 -42.03 19.86
N GLN A 437 21.54 -41.62 21.12
CA GLN A 437 20.86 -40.38 21.49
C GLN A 437 21.75 -39.57 22.41
N GLY A 438 21.38 -38.31 22.64
CA GLY A 438 22.14 -37.41 23.49
C GLY A 438 21.92 -35.96 23.13
N TRP A 439 22.82 -35.14 23.64
CA TRP A 439 22.88 -33.71 23.38
C TRP A 439 24.32 -33.20 23.49
N LYS A 440 24.56 -32.05 22.89
CA LYS A 440 25.83 -31.34 23.00
C LYS A 440 25.63 -30.13 23.91
N VAL A 441 26.52 -29.95 24.88
CA VAL A 441 26.50 -28.89 25.89
C VAL A 441 27.81 -28.13 25.83
N ASN A 442 27.77 -26.84 25.53
CA ASN A 442 28.94 -25.99 25.34
C ASN A 442 30.00 -26.64 24.43
N GLY A 443 29.56 -27.21 23.30
CA GLY A 443 30.41 -27.87 22.32
C GLY A 443 30.78 -29.33 22.65
N LYS A 444 30.63 -29.77 23.91
CA LYS A 444 30.96 -31.13 24.35
C LYS A 444 29.77 -32.08 24.19
N GLU A 445 30.00 -33.22 23.57
CA GLU A 445 28.95 -34.19 23.26
C GLU A 445 28.77 -35.23 24.36
N PHE A 446 27.52 -35.52 24.71
CA PHE A 446 27.14 -36.54 25.68
C PHE A 446 26.11 -37.47 25.05
N THR A 447 26.46 -38.73 24.90
CA THR A 447 25.63 -39.73 24.21
C THR A 447 25.37 -40.96 25.07
N PHE A 448 24.30 -41.67 24.75
CA PHE A 448 23.95 -42.98 25.30
C PHE A 448 23.19 -43.79 24.26
N THR A 449 23.09 -45.10 24.47
CA THR A 449 22.33 -45.99 23.59
C THR A 449 20.87 -46.05 24.01
N ASN A 450 19.95 -45.76 23.08
CA ASN A 450 18.52 -45.88 23.33
C ASN A 450 18.10 -47.35 23.45
N CYS A 451 17.85 -47.84 24.67
CA CYS A 451 17.49 -49.23 24.91
C CYS A 451 15.97 -49.52 24.84
N ASP A 452 15.10 -48.50 24.93
CA ASP A 452 13.64 -48.68 24.97
C ASP A 452 12.94 -48.34 23.64
N GLY A 453 13.66 -47.77 22.67
CA GLY A 453 13.11 -47.45 21.36
C GLY A 453 12.14 -46.26 21.37
N ASN A 454 12.15 -45.42 22.41
CA ASN A 454 11.36 -44.18 22.47
C ASN A 454 12.26 -42.92 22.44
N PRO A 455 11.86 -41.81 21.78
CA PRO A 455 12.60 -40.54 21.73
C PRO A 455 12.24 -39.67 22.93
N ASN A 456 12.69 -40.10 24.10
CA ASN A 456 12.37 -39.41 25.34
C ASN A 456 13.54 -38.51 25.75
N SER A 457 14.25 -37.95 24.77
CA SER A 457 15.34 -37.00 24.99
C SER A 457 14.81 -35.58 24.94
N TYR A 458 14.65 -34.97 26.12
CA TYR A 458 14.17 -33.60 26.24
C TYR A 458 14.59 -32.92 27.57
N PHE A 459 14.48 -31.59 27.57
CA PHE A 459 14.52 -30.72 28.73
C PHE A 459 13.28 -29.83 28.70
N ALA A 460 12.42 -29.90 29.70
CA ALA A 460 11.28 -29.02 29.89
C ALA A 460 11.45 -28.13 31.14
N VAL A 461 11.16 -26.84 31.01
CA VAL A 461 11.01 -25.92 32.14
C VAL A 461 9.52 -25.73 32.38
N LEU A 462 9.05 -26.08 33.58
CA LEU A 462 7.64 -26.10 33.96
C LEU A 462 7.35 -24.86 34.78
N PHE A 463 6.51 -23.93 34.33
CA PHE A 463 6.25 -22.70 35.08
C PHE A 463 5.41 -22.93 36.32
N ASN A 464 4.57 -23.98 36.33
CA ASN A 464 3.80 -24.45 37.47
C ASN A 464 3.06 -23.34 38.25
N ALA A 465 2.52 -22.35 37.54
CA ALA A 465 1.86 -21.19 38.15
C ALA A 465 0.67 -21.60 39.05
N LYS A 466 0.06 -22.76 38.77
CA LYS A 466 -1.07 -23.33 39.53
C LYS A 466 -0.63 -24.24 40.68
N LYS A 467 0.67 -24.45 40.92
CA LYS A 467 1.22 -25.34 41.96
C LYS A 467 0.64 -26.75 41.89
N ALA A 468 0.55 -27.31 40.69
CA ALA A 468 0.10 -28.68 40.49
C ALA A 468 1.07 -29.66 41.17
N ALA A 469 0.52 -30.77 41.67
CA ALA A 469 1.33 -31.87 42.18
C ALA A 469 2.11 -32.54 41.05
N TYR A 470 3.25 -33.13 41.38
CA TYR A 470 4.14 -33.76 40.42
C TYR A 470 4.53 -35.17 40.87
N THR A 471 4.85 -36.02 39.90
CA THR A 471 5.42 -37.34 40.14
C THR A 471 6.93 -37.20 40.25
N SER A 472 7.46 -37.49 41.45
CA SER A 472 8.90 -37.48 41.66
C SER A 472 9.53 -38.76 41.13
N TYR A 473 10.74 -38.64 40.59
CA TYR A 473 11.55 -39.76 40.21
C TYR A 473 12.99 -39.52 40.69
N LYS A 474 13.58 -40.54 41.34
CA LYS A 474 14.96 -40.47 41.86
C LYS A 474 15.96 -40.64 40.71
N GLY A 475 16.38 -39.51 40.14
CA GLY A 475 17.49 -39.49 39.18
C GLY A 475 18.82 -39.74 39.86
N TRP A 476 19.72 -40.47 39.20
CA TRP A 476 21.12 -40.58 39.64
C TRP A 476 21.90 -39.39 39.07
N ARG A 477 22.74 -38.74 39.88
CA ARG A 477 23.65 -37.71 39.37
C ARG A 477 24.69 -38.36 38.45
N ASN A 478 24.51 -38.19 37.15
CA ASN A 478 25.45 -38.65 36.13
C ASN A 478 25.85 -37.50 35.20
N ASN A 479 26.98 -37.66 34.50
CA ASN A 479 27.54 -36.59 33.67
C ASN A 479 26.65 -36.22 32.47
N LEU A 480 25.76 -37.10 32.00
CA LEU A 480 24.83 -36.83 30.90
C LEU A 480 23.72 -35.86 31.34
N MET A 481 23.07 -36.15 32.47
CA MET A 481 21.91 -35.41 32.99
C MET A 481 22.27 -34.00 33.49
N TYR A 482 23.49 -33.83 34.03
CA TYR A 482 23.91 -32.59 34.70
C TYR A 482 24.99 -31.82 33.93
N ALA A 483 25.31 -32.23 32.71
CA ALA A 483 26.25 -31.52 31.83
C ALA A 483 25.90 -30.02 31.69
N TRP A 484 24.61 -29.69 31.56
CA TRP A 484 24.12 -28.31 31.45
C TRP A 484 24.47 -27.45 32.69
N TYR A 485 24.59 -28.06 33.87
CA TYR A 485 24.98 -27.40 35.11
C TYR A 485 26.51 -27.40 35.25
N ASP A 486 27.15 -28.56 35.10
CA ASP A 486 28.58 -28.76 35.34
C ASP A 486 29.46 -28.02 34.32
N LEU A 487 29.00 -27.85 33.08
CA LEU A 487 29.73 -27.12 32.02
C LEU A 487 29.28 -25.67 31.84
N SER A 488 28.34 -25.19 32.65
CA SER A 488 27.81 -23.84 32.52
C SER A 488 28.87 -22.76 32.77
N THR A 489 28.71 -21.62 32.11
CA THR A 489 29.59 -20.45 32.26
C THR A 489 28.83 -19.31 32.92
N PRO A 490 29.49 -18.45 33.72
CA PRO A 490 28.85 -17.29 34.32
C PRO A 490 28.22 -16.37 33.27
N VAL A 491 27.00 -15.89 33.53
CA VAL A 491 26.31 -14.91 32.68
C VAL A 491 26.75 -13.51 33.08
N PRO A 492 27.18 -12.65 32.13
CA PRO A 492 27.47 -11.25 32.41
C PRO A 492 26.28 -10.53 33.04
N VAL A 493 26.53 -9.53 33.88
CA VAL A 493 25.45 -8.75 34.53
C VAL A 493 24.57 -8.05 33.49
N SER A 494 25.14 -7.60 32.37
CA SER A 494 24.41 -6.98 31.25
C SER A 494 23.39 -7.90 30.59
N ASP A 495 23.61 -9.22 30.67
CA ASP A 495 22.83 -10.24 29.96
C ASP A 495 21.97 -11.06 30.94
N SER A 496 22.02 -10.72 32.23
CA SER A 496 21.30 -11.42 33.29
C SER A 496 19.79 -11.20 33.19
N LEU A 497 19.01 -12.27 33.29
CA LEU A 497 17.56 -12.22 33.27
C LEU A 497 16.99 -11.76 34.62
N PRO A 498 15.82 -11.10 34.65
CA PRO A 498 15.10 -10.85 35.89
C PRO A 498 14.80 -12.15 36.65
N ALA A 499 14.88 -12.12 37.98
CA ALA A 499 14.63 -13.31 38.81
C ALA A 499 13.25 -13.94 38.58
N ALA A 500 12.25 -13.13 38.21
CA ALA A 500 10.89 -13.59 37.89
C ALA A 500 10.79 -14.44 36.60
N MET A 501 11.84 -14.49 35.78
CA MET A 501 11.88 -15.32 34.57
C MET A 501 12.19 -16.80 34.85
N PHE A 502 12.71 -17.12 36.04
CA PHE A 502 13.18 -18.46 36.35
C PHE A 502 12.09 -19.30 36.99
N SER A 503 11.93 -20.53 36.52
CA SER A 503 11.13 -21.53 37.22
C SER A 503 11.99 -22.46 38.07
N LYS A 504 11.51 -22.81 39.26
CA LYS A 504 12.12 -23.83 40.11
C LYS A 504 11.92 -25.24 39.57
N ASP A 505 10.86 -25.44 38.81
CA ASP A 505 10.43 -26.74 38.35
C ASP A 505 10.90 -26.96 36.91
N TYR A 506 11.60 -28.07 36.70
CA TYR A 506 12.04 -28.52 35.39
C TYR A 506 12.10 -30.03 35.34
N GLU A 507 12.05 -30.60 34.16
CA GLU A 507 12.07 -32.03 33.93
C GLU A 507 13.04 -32.32 32.78
N ILE A 508 13.97 -33.24 33.02
CA ILE A 508 14.92 -33.72 32.02
C ILE A 508 14.72 -35.21 31.92
N HIS A 509 14.60 -35.68 30.69
CA HIS A 509 14.51 -37.09 30.41
C HIS A 509 15.40 -37.36 29.20
N HIS A 510 16.22 -38.40 29.26
CA HIS A 510 17.00 -38.83 28.10
C HIS A 510 16.51 -40.16 27.51
N GLY A 511 15.54 -40.86 28.11
CA GLY A 511 14.98 -42.06 27.47
C GLY A 511 15.88 -43.27 27.54
N GLY A 512 15.30 -44.45 27.28
CA GLY A 512 15.99 -45.73 27.42
C GLY A 512 16.82 -45.83 28.70
N CYS A 513 18.14 -45.82 28.52
CA CYS A 513 19.13 -46.02 29.57
C CYS A 513 19.88 -44.72 29.94
N GLY A 514 19.42 -43.55 29.46
CA GLY A 514 20.05 -42.23 29.67
C GLY A 514 19.73 -41.56 31.02
N GLY A 515 18.59 -41.91 31.63
CA GLY A 515 18.17 -41.41 32.93
C GLY A 515 17.12 -40.30 32.87
N TYR A 516 16.74 -39.83 34.06
CA TYR A 516 15.68 -38.84 34.30
C TYR A 516 16.03 -37.96 35.50
N SER A 517 15.60 -36.69 35.51
CA SER A 517 15.80 -35.76 36.64
C SER A 517 14.72 -34.68 36.65
N ILE A 518 14.27 -34.29 37.84
CA ILE A 518 13.29 -33.22 38.06
C ILE A 518 13.91 -32.12 38.93
N GLY A 519 13.34 -30.92 38.87
CA GLY A 519 13.66 -29.80 39.75
C GLY A 519 13.66 -30.25 41.21
N THR A 520 14.57 -29.69 42.01
CA THR A 520 15.00 -30.06 43.39
C THR A 520 16.17 -31.03 43.53
N THR A 521 16.61 -31.73 42.47
CA THR A 521 17.77 -32.65 42.55
C THR A 521 19.11 -31.93 42.71
N VAL A 522 19.27 -30.74 42.12
CA VAL A 522 20.42 -29.86 42.34
C VAL A 522 20.05 -28.82 43.38
N SER A 523 20.44 -29.05 44.64
CA SER A 523 20.06 -28.20 45.77
C SER A 523 20.54 -26.75 45.66
N ASP A 524 21.58 -26.47 44.86
CA ASP A 524 22.11 -25.11 44.65
C ASP A 524 21.32 -24.31 43.59
N VAL A 525 20.50 -24.96 42.75
CA VAL A 525 19.74 -24.29 41.69
C VAL A 525 18.41 -23.76 42.24
N THR A 526 18.22 -22.44 42.17
CA THR A 526 16.99 -21.75 42.59
C THR A 526 16.01 -21.48 41.44
N GLY A 527 16.44 -21.72 40.20
CA GLY A 527 15.55 -21.75 39.04
C GLY A 527 16.28 -21.87 37.72
N VAL A 528 15.54 -22.26 36.69
CA VAL A 528 16.01 -22.57 35.33
C VAL A 528 15.09 -21.89 34.32
N MET A 529 15.64 -21.53 33.17
CA MET A 529 14.90 -21.01 32.03
C MET A 529 15.54 -21.48 30.71
N ILE A 530 14.70 -21.64 29.68
CA ILE A 530 15.12 -22.02 28.32
C ILE A 530 14.91 -20.82 27.38
N GLY A 531 15.96 -20.43 26.67
CA GLY A 531 15.92 -19.41 25.61
C GLY A 531 16.20 -20.01 24.25
N GLN A 532 15.48 -19.54 23.24
CA GLN A 532 15.72 -19.91 21.85
C GLN A 532 16.51 -18.79 21.15
N ARG A 533 17.53 -19.15 20.37
CA ARG A 533 18.33 -18.18 19.62
C ARG A 533 17.48 -17.51 18.53
N PHE A 534 17.75 -16.27 18.18
CA PHE A 534 17.28 -15.64 16.94
C PHE A 534 18.40 -14.81 16.34
N ILE A 535 18.36 -14.64 15.02
CA ILE A 535 19.36 -13.82 14.34
C ILE A 535 18.95 -12.35 14.46
N ILE A 536 19.85 -11.52 14.99
CA ILE A 536 19.67 -10.06 14.99
C ILE A 536 19.85 -9.58 13.55
N THR A 537 18.75 -9.22 12.91
CA THR A 537 18.71 -8.70 11.54
C THR A 537 18.47 -7.20 11.54
N CYS A 538 18.83 -6.53 10.44
CA CYS A 538 18.47 -5.14 10.24
C CYS A 538 17.00 -5.00 9.85
N SER A 539 16.45 -3.80 10.05
CA SER A 539 15.18 -3.43 9.44
C SER A 539 15.27 -3.60 7.92
N GLU A 540 14.15 -3.87 7.26
CA GLU A 540 14.12 -3.73 5.80
C GLU A 540 14.51 -2.29 5.46
N PRO A 541 15.41 -2.06 4.49
CA PRO A 541 15.83 -0.70 4.16
C PRO A 541 14.64 0.15 3.73
N ASP A 542 14.56 1.40 4.18
CA ASP A 542 13.48 2.31 3.80
C ASP A 542 13.55 2.67 2.31
N ASP A 543 12.39 2.98 1.72
CA ASP A 543 12.34 3.51 0.35
C ASP A 543 12.84 4.96 0.33
N VAL A 544 13.72 5.27 -0.62
CA VAL A 544 14.20 6.63 -0.85
C VAL A 544 13.48 7.19 -2.06
N ARG A 545 12.81 8.33 -1.87
CA ARG A 545 12.12 9.02 -2.96
C ARG A 545 13.10 9.32 -4.09
N ASP A 546 12.65 9.10 -5.32
CA ASP A 546 13.43 9.32 -6.55
C ASP A 546 14.74 8.52 -6.59
N ALA A 547 14.73 7.31 -6.02
CA ALA A 547 15.82 6.35 -6.08
C ALA A 547 15.32 4.93 -6.32
N THR A 548 16.21 4.09 -6.83
CA THR A 548 16.05 2.63 -6.84
C THR A 548 16.89 2.02 -5.71
N LYS A 549 16.41 0.89 -5.15
CA LYS A 549 16.99 0.21 -3.98
C LYS A 549 17.14 -1.27 -4.28
N THR A 550 18.28 -1.86 -3.91
CA THR A 550 18.59 -3.28 -4.15
C THR A 550 19.27 -3.90 -2.92
N PHE A 551 18.81 -5.09 -2.51
CA PHE A 551 19.37 -5.92 -1.43
C PHE A 551 18.82 -7.34 -1.55
N ASP A 552 19.56 -8.34 -1.06
CA ASP A 552 19.14 -9.76 -1.08
C ASP A 552 18.49 -10.19 0.25
N ASP A 553 19.08 -9.76 1.38
CA ASP A 553 18.62 -10.07 2.72
C ASP A 553 18.99 -8.94 3.71
N VAL A 554 18.61 -9.15 4.98
CA VAL A 554 18.79 -8.18 6.08
C VAL A 554 19.64 -8.74 7.22
N LYS A 555 20.43 -9.79 6.94
CA LYS A 555 21.29 -10.44 7.94
C LYS A 555 22.55 -9.61 8.21
N PRO A 556 23.24 -9.83 9.34
CA PRO A 556 24.54 -9.19 9.56
C PRO A 556 25.50 -9.46 8.40
N GLY A 557 26.09 -8.39 7.84
CA GLY A 557 26.96 -8.43 6.67
C GLY A 557 26.27 -8.19 5.32
N SER A 558 24.93 -8.22 5.26
CA SER A 558 24.16 -7.92 4.05
C SER A 558 24.37 -6.48 3.60
N ILE A 559 24.28 -6.22 2.30
CA ILE A 559 24.51 -4.90 1.70
C ILE A 559 23.23 -4.42 1.02
N VAL A 560 22.83 -3.18 1.29
CA VAL A 560 21.83 -2.44 0.51
C VAL A 560 22.50 -1.36 -0.31
N THR A 561 22.11 -1.26 -1.58
CA THR A 561 22.55 -0.21 -2.50
C THR A 561 21.38 0.62 -2.99
N PHE A 562 21.54 1.94 -2.95
CA PHE A 562 20.63 2.95 -3.46
C PHE A 562 21.21 3.64 -4.69
N ILE A 563 20.39 3.94 -5.68
CA ILE A 563 20.77 4.68 -6.88
C ILE A 563 19.73 5.77 -7.13
N CYS A 564 20.12 7.04 -7.01
CA CYS A 564 19.23 8.15 -7.35
C CYS A 564 18.85 8.10 -8.84
N ASN A 565 17.61 8.46 -9.14
CA ASN A 565 17.12 8.59 -10.51
C ASN A 565 17.93 9.63 -11.28
N PRO A 566 18.04 9.51 -12.63
CA PRO A 566 18.74 10.50 -13.45
C PRO A 566 18.25 11.94 -13.18
N GLY A 567 19.20 12.88 -13.01
CA GLY A 567 18.89 14.28 -12.70
C GLY A 567 18.77 14.63 -11.21
N TYR A 568 19.05 13.68 -10.32
CA TYR A 568 19.08 13.87 -8.87
C TYR A 568 20.49 13.66 -8.32
N THR A 569 20.82 14.34 -7.22
CA THR A 569 22.06 14.14 -6.46
C THR A 569 21.75 13.55 -5.08
N SER A 570 22.64 12.69 -4.59
CA SER A 570 22.51 12.07 -3.28
C SER A 570 23.12 12.92 -2.17
N SER A 571 22.54 12.84 -0.98
CA SER A 571 23.18 13.19 0.29
C SER A 571 23.04 12.00 1.25
N GLY A 572 24.10 11.60 1.94
CA GLY A 572 24.16 10.37 2.75
C GLY A 572 24.84 9.19 2.04
N ASP A 573 24.73 7.99 2.61
CA ASP A 573 25.46 6.79 2.17
C ASP A 573 24.60 5.93 1.24
N LEU A 574 24.96 5.86 -0.05
CA LEU A 574 24.26 5.06 -1.04
C LEU A 574 24.50 3.54 -0.91
N VAL A 575 25.55 3.13 -0.20
CA VAL A 575 25.82 1.72 0.10
C VAL A 575 25.90 1.56 1.61
N ARG A 576 25.05 0.70 2.17
CA ARG A 576 24.97 0.49 3.61
C ARG A 576 25.07 -1.00 3.90
N THR A 577 25.77 -1.36 4.96
CA THR A 577 25.95 -2.75 5.41
C THR A 577 25.18 -2.98 6.69
N CYS A 578 24.47 -4.10 6.78
CA CYS A 578 23.76 -4.49 7.99
C CYS A 578 24.77 -4.91 9.08
N THR A 579 24.69 -4.28 10.24
CA THR A 579 25.56 -4.58 11.38
C THR A 579 25.00 -5.73 12.22
N SER A 580 25.86 -6.40 12.98
CA SER A 580 25.46 -7.42 13.96
C SER A 580 24.60 -6.88 15.11
N THR A 581 24.49 -5.55 15.24
CA THR A 581 23.64 -4.88 16.21
C THR A 581 22.28 -4.48 15.62
N GLY A 582 21.92 -5.02 14.45
CA GLY A 582 20.63 -4.81 13.79
C GLY A 582 20.46 -3.43 13.13
N GLY A 583 21.51 -2.64 12.97
CA GLY A 583 21.45 -1.33 12.32
C GLY A 583 22.11 -1.32 10.95
N TRP A 584 21.63 -0.50 10.02
CA TRP A 584 22.36 -0.23 8.77
C TRP A 584 23.50 0.76 9.03
N SER A 585 24.69 0.48 8.51
CA SER A 585 25.84 1.38 8.61
C SER A 585 25.58 2.72 7.93
N GLY A 586 26.27 3.78 8.37
CA GLY A 586 26.17 5.09 7.72
C GLY A 586 24.81 5.77 7.89
N VAL A 587 24.60 6.83 7.10
CA VAL A 587 23.45 7.72 7.10
C VAL A 587 22.51 7.36 5.94
N GLN A 588 21.20 7.23 6.22
CA GLN A 588 20.19 6.98 5.19
C GLN A 588 20.27 8.05 4.08
N PRO A 589 20.38 7.66 2.80
CA PRO A 589 20.54 8.62 1.73
C PRO A 589 19.22 9.31 1.39
N THR A 590 19.34 10.53 0.86
CA THR A 590 18.25 11.30 0.27
C THR A 590 18.65 11.72 -1.14
N CYS A 591 17.71 11.69 -2.09
CA CYS A 591 17.94 12.16 -3.46
C CYS A 591 17.21 13.49 -3.65
N THR A 592 17.96 14.54 -4.00
CA THR A 592 17.40 15.86 -4.30
C THR A 592 17.63 16.21 -5.75
N ARG A 593 16.61 16.80 -6.39
CA ARG A 593 16.68 17.17 -7.80
C ARG A 593 17.79 18.20 -7.99
N LEU A 594 18.65 17.99 -8.97
CA LEU A 594 19.56 19.03 -9.42
C LEU A 594 18.71 20.16 -10.01
N ILE A 595 18.63 21.30 -9.31
CA ILE A 595 18.11 22.52 -9.91
C ILE A 595 19.14 22.93 -10.97
N GLN A 596 18.96 22.44 -12.19
CA GLN A 596 19.61 23.05 -13.34
C GLN A 596 19.09 24.49 -13.40
N MET A 597 20.01 25.44 -13.24
CA MET A 597 19.78 26.83 -13.62
C MET A 597 19.18 26.86 -15.03
N PRO A 598 18.26 27.80 -15.32
CA PRO A 598 17.57 27.82 -16.59
C PRO A 598 18.56 27.90 -17.76
N LEU A 599 18.17 27.25 -18.87
CA LEU A 599 18.77 27.28 -20.20
C LEU A 599 18.96 28.69 -20.81
N SER A 600 18.75 29.78 -20.06
CA SER A 600 19.05 31.14 -20.48
C SER A 600 20.56 31.43 -20.60
N ALA A 601 21.43 30.53 -20.13
CA ALA A 601 22.87 30.64 -20.30
C ALA A 601 23.41 29.96 -21.58
N PHE A 602 22.62 29.15 -22.29
CA PHE A 602 23.04 28.45 -23.52
C PHE A 602 22.54 29.11 -24.81
N GLU A 603 21.51 29.97 -24.75
CA GLU A 603 20.97 30.67 -25.93
C GLU A 603 21.78 31.90 -26.38
N LEU A 604 22.80 32.32 -25.63
CA LEU A 604 23.65 33.47 -25.98
C LEU A 604 24.83 33.15 -26.91
N LEU A 605 25.03 31.88 -27.29
CA LEU A 605 26.15 31.47 -28.17
C LEU A 605 25.75 30.66 -29.41
N ALA A 606 24.45 30.45 -29.67
CA ALA A 606 23.99 29.75 -30.87
C ALA A 606 23.04 30.65 -31.71
N ASN A 607 23.66 31.51 -32.54
CA ASN A 607 23.11 32.21 -33.73
C ASN A 607 22.13 33.38 -33.42
N ILE A 608 22.39 34.67 -33.62
CA ILE A 608 23.26 35.41 -34.57
C ILE A 608 23.25 34.82 -35.99
N THR A 609 22.12 34.90 -36.70
CA THR A 609 21.87 35.82 -37.84
C THR A 609 20.74 35.32 -38.76
N PRO A 610 20.07 36.25 -39.46
CA PRO A 610 18.78 36.03 -40.11
C PRO A 610 18.92 35.67 -41.59
N TYR A 611 18.00 34.85 -42.09
CA TYR A 611 17.48 34.91 -43.46
C TYR A 611 16.04 34.44 -43.48
#